data_AF-A0A967UHT8-F1
#
_entry.id   AF-A0A967UHT8-F1
#
_cell.length_a   1.000
_cell.length_b   1.000
_cell.length_c   1.000
_cell.angle_alpha   90.00
_cell.angle_beta   90.00
_cell.angle_gamma   90.00
#
_symmetry.space_group_name_H-M   'P 1'
#
loop_
_entity.id
_entity.type
_entity.pdbx_description
1 polymer ?
#
loop_
_entity_poly.entity_id
_entity_poly.type
_entity_poly.pdbx_seq_one_letter_code
_entity_poly.pdbx_strand_id
1 'polypeptide(L)'
;MIEIVGAASGLIFGDYAYGNTLQPQVADVPLAIGFAWFSMLLSATAVVQSIFRRSALKMAGMVAFSMVIFDIVMEPAAVELRYWHWTTGNIPLQNYVAWFIISFFFSLFSFRMGLFQEKLSSLTFHAFFAQLGYFGMVILR
;
A
#
# COMPACT_ATOMS: atom_id res chain seq x y z
N MET A 1 -2.49 -10.90 7.83
CA MET A 1 -2.34 -11.16 9.28
C MET A 1 -1.91 -9.91 10.04
N ILE A 2 -0.88 -9.16 9.62
CA ILE A 2 -0.57 -7.82 10.17
C ILE A 2 -1.77 -6.87 10.09
N GLU A 3 -2.56 -6.96 9.02
CA GLU A 3 -3.76 -6.13 8.85
C GLU A 3 -4.93 -6.55 9.74
N ILE A 4 -5.09 -7.84 10.04
CA ILE A 4 -6.09 -8.32 11.01
C ILE A 4 -5.69 -7.89 12.42
N VAL A 5 -4.41 -8.00 12.78
CA VAL A 5 -3.91 -7.50 14.06
C VAL A 5 -3.97 -5.97 14.11
N GLY A 6 -3.64 -5.27 13.03
CA GLY A 6 -3.67 -3.81 12.94
C GLY A 6 -5.07 -3.22 13.01
N ALA A 7 -6.03 -3.80 12.29
CA ALA A 7 -7.44 -3.42 12.30
C ALA A 7 -8.13 -3.82 13.61
N ALA A 8 -7.85 -5.01 14.16
CA ALA A 8 -8.46 -5.45 15.41
C ALA A 8 -7.86 -4.76 16.66
N SER A 9 -6.64 -4.22 16.57
CA SER A 9 -5.99 -3.57 17.73
C SER A 9 -5.95 -2.05 17.67
N GLY A 10 -6.11 -1.43 16.49
CA GLY A 10 -5.90 0.01 16.28
C GLY A 10 -4.47 0.49 16.56
N LEU A 11 -3.57 -0.39 17.01
CA LEU A 11 -2.25 -0.04 17.53
C LEU A 11 -1.19 0.17 16.44
N ILE A 12 -1.42 -0.34 15.24
CA ILE A 12 -0.43 -0.27 14.15
C ILE A 12 -0.73 0.91 13.23
N PHE A 13 -1.98 1.04 12.77
CA PHE A 13 -2.38 2.03 11.77
C PHE A 13 -3.19 3.20 12.35
N GLY A 14 -3.68 3.07 13.59
CA GLY A 14 -4.70 3.94 14.17
C GLY A 14 -6.06 3.25 14.22
N ASP A 15 -7.07 3.91 14.79
CA ASP A 15 -8.40 3.35 14.96
C ASP A 15 -9.30 3.65 13.75
N TYR A 16 -9.72 2.59 13.04
CA TYR A 16 -10.55 2.66 11.85
C TYR A 16 -11.40 1.40 11.70
N ALA A 17 -12.52 1.51 11.00
CA ALA A 17 -13.41 0.39 10.71
C ALA A 17 -13.62 0.26 9.20
N TYR A 18 -13.57 -0.97 8.69
CA TYR A 18 -13.90 -1.24 7.29
C TYR A 18 -15.40 -1.13 7.05
N GLY A 19 -15.77 -0.58 5.89
CA GLY A 19 -17.15 -0.55 5.40
C GLY A 19 -17.57 -1.88 4.80
N ASN A 20 -18.87 -2.00 4.47
CA ASN A 20 -19.42 -3.20 3.84
C ASN A 20 -19.18 -3.27 2.32
N THR A 21 -18.50 -2.28 1.74
CA THR A 21 -18.28 -2.14 0.29
C THR A 21 -17.37 -3.23 -0.27
N LEU A 22 -16.33 -3.60 0.47
CA LEU A 22 -15.35 -4.60 0.05
C LEU A 22 -15.65 -5.93 0.74
N GLN A 23 -16.01 -6.93 -0.06
CA GLN A 23 -16.35 -8.29 0.36
C GLN A 23 -15.62 -9.30 -0.54
N PRO A 24 -15.29 -10.51 -0.04
CA PRO A 24 -15.58 -11.00 1.31
C PRO A 24 -14.60 -10.47 2.37
N GLN A 25 -15.07 -10.42 3.61
CA GLN A 25 -14.26 -10.07 4.79
C GLN A 25 -13.91 -11.31 5.61
N VAL A 26 -12.73 -11.30 6.22
CA VAL A 26 -12.28 -12.30 7.19
C VAL A 26 -11.86 -11.56 8.46
N ALA A 27 -12.58 -11.81 9.56
CA ALA A 27 -12.40 -11.09 10.82
C ALA A 27 -12.46 -9.55 10.64
N ASP A 28 -13.52 -9.08 9.99
CA ASP A 28 -13.81 -7.67 9.69
C ASP A 28 -12.77 -6.96 8.79
N VAL A 29 -11.82 -7.71 8.21
CA VAL A 29 -10.85 -7.20 7.25
C VAL A 29 -11.16 -7.73 5.83
N PRO A 30 -11.41 -6.87 4.84
CA PRO A 30 -11.63 -7.30 3.47
C PRO A 30 -10.40 -7.97 2.86
N LEU A 31 -10.57 -9.16 2.25
CA LEU A 31 -9.48 -9.86 1.58
C LEU A 31 -8.89 -9.04 0.42
N ALA A 32 -9.71 -8.20 -0.21
CA ALA A 32 -9.31 -7.34 -1.31
C ALA A 32 -8.15 -6.41 -0.95
N ILE A 33 -8.02 -5.94 0.30
CA ILE A 33 -6.98 -4.99 0.68
C ILE A 33 -5.60 -5.66 0.64
N GLY A 34 -5.47 -6.90 1.11
CA GLY A 34 -4.21 -7.64 1.04
C GLY A 34 -3.72 -7.80 -0.40
N PHE A 35 -4.62 -8.09 -1.34
CA PHE A 35 -4.29 -8.16 -2.76
C PHE A 35 -3.97 -6.80 -3.36
N ALA A 36 -4.71 -5.75 -2.98
CA ALA A 36 -4.46 -4.39 -3.43
C ALA A 36 -3.08 -3.92 -2.98
N TRP A 37 -2.74 -4.10 -1.70
CA TRP A 37 -1.43 -3.76 -1.14
C TRP A 37 -0.30 -4.51 -1.85
N PHE A 38 -0.44 -5.82 -2.07
CA PHE A 38 0.58 -6.60 -2.77
C PHE A 38 0.73 -6.19 -4.24
N SER A 39 -0.39 -5.97 -4.94
CA SER A 39 -0.40 -5.43 -6.31
C SER A 39 0.33 -4.09 -6.39
N MET A 40 0.08 -3.21 -5.42
CA MET A 40 0.73 -1.91 -5.35
C MET A 40 2.23 -2.08 -5.08
N LEU A 41 2.62 -2.93 -4.14
CA LEU A 41 4.02 -3.20 -3.82
C LEU A 41 4.80 -3.69 -5.04
N LEU A 42 4.23 -4.61 -5.82
CA LEU A 42 4.81 -5.06 -7.09
C LEU A 42 4.94 -3.90 -8.09
N SER A 43 3.91 -3.07 -8.20
CA SER A 43 3.88 -1.92 -9.10
C SER A 43 4.92 -0.85 -8.73
N ALA A 44 5.05 -0.50 -7.44
CA ALA A 44 6.12 0.35 -6.92
C ALA A 44 7.50 -0.27 -7.17
N THR A 45 7.66 -1.58 -6.95
CA THR A 45 8.92 -2.29 -7.21
C THR A 45 9.31 -2.17 -8.69
N ALA A 46 8.37 -2.32 -9.62
CA ALA A 46 8.61 -2.17 -11.05
C ALA A 46 9.07 -0.75 -11.42
N VAL A 47 8.43 0.28 -10.84
CA VAL A 47 8.82 1.68 -11.01
C VAL A 47 10.23 1.91 -10.48
N VAL A 48 10.53 1.47 -9.25
CA VAL A 48 11.84 1.64 -8.64
C VAL A 48 12.95 0.93 -9.42
N GLN A 49 12.71 -0.30 -9.90
CA GLN A 49 13.65 -1.05 -10.73
C GLN A 49 13.97 -0.36 -12.07
N SER A 50 13.06 0.47 -12.60
CA SER A 50 13.32 1.23 -13.83
C SER A 50 14.29 2.40 -13.64
N ILE A 51 14.46 2.88 -12.40
CA ILE A 51 15.24 4.08 -12.07
C ILE A 51 16.54 3.71 -11.34
N PHE A 52 16.46 2.79 -10.36
CA PHE A 52 17.56 2.41 -9.50
C PHE A 52 18.03 0.99 -9.78
N ARG A 53 19.33 0.74 -9.61
CA ARG A 53 19.91 -0.60 -9.73
C ARG A 53 20.87 -0.91 -8.58
N ARG A 54 20.98 -2.20 -8.26
CA ARG A 54 22.07 -2.88 -7.51
C ARG A 54 22.11 -2.78 -5.98
N SER A 55 21.44 -1.84 -5.32
CA SER A 55 21.45 -1.80 -3.84
C SER A 55 20.09 -2.15 -3.25
N ALA A 56 19.99 -3.34 -2.64
CA ALA A 56 18.76 -3.82 -1.99
C ALA A 56 18.23 -2.82 -0.94
N LEU A 57 19.13 -2.20 -0.17
CA LEU A 57 18.75 -1.21 0.85
C LEU A 57 18.16 0.06 0.23
N LYS A 58 18.81 0.61 -0.79
CA LYS A 58 18.31 1.80 -1.49
C LYS A 58 16.99 1.50 -2.21
N MET A 59 16.89 0.34 -2.87
CA MET A 59 15.67 -0.08 -3.56
C MET A 59 14.52 -0.24 -2.57
N ALA A 60 14.74 -0.90 -1.42
CA ALA A 60 13.72 -1.03 -0.39
C ALA A 60 13.24 0.33 0.15
N GLY A 61 14.16 1.26 0.39
CA GLY A 61 13.83 2.63 0.78
C GLY A 61 12.97 3.36 -0.26
N MET A 62 13.33 3.24 -1.54
CA MET A 62 12.57 3.86 -2.63
C MET A 62 11.18 3.22 -2.82
N VAL A 63 11.07 1.89 -2.68
CA VAL A 63 9.76 1.21 -2.76
C VAL A 63 8.87 1.67 -1.61
N ALA A 64 9.39 1.69 -0.37
CA ALA A 64 8.65 2.17 0.79
C ALA A 64 8.19 3.62 0.64
N PHE A 65 9.05 4.48 0.08
CA PHE A 65 8.69 5.87 -0.20
C PHE A 65 7.60 5.99 -1.27
N SER A 66 7.69 5.22 -2.36
CA SER A 66 6.65 5.17 -3.39
C SER A 66 5.32 4.64 -2.87
N MET A 67 5.34 3.67 -1.95
CA MET A 67 4.15 3.16 -1.27
C MET A 67 3.47 4.26 -0.45
N VAL A 68 4.22 5.07 0.32
CA VAL A 68 3.65 6.18 1.11
C VAL A 68 3.09 7.29 0.22
N ILE A 69 3.77 7.65 -0.88
CA ILE A 69 3.23 8.63 -1.83
C ILE A 69 1.89 8.16 -2.39
N PHE A 70 1.81 6.88 -2.76
CA PHE A 70 0.58 6.29 -3.23
C PHE A 70 -0.50 6.35 -2.14
N ASP A 71 -0.16 5.99 -0.91
CA ASP A 71 -1.06 5.98 0.24
C ASP A 71 -1.67 7.35 0.53
N ILE A 72 -0.88 8.42 0.42
CA ILE A 72 -1.35 9.81 0.58
C ILE A 72 -2.47 10.16 -0.44
N VAL A 73 -2.41 9.59 -1.65
CA VAL A 73 -3.44 9.78 -2.68
C VAL A 73 -4.59 8.79 -2.51
N MET A 74 -4.31 7.57 -2.07
CA MET A 74 -5.30 6.51 -1.98
C MET A 74 -6.19 6.66 -0.74
N GLU A 75 -5.64 7.05 0.41
CA GLU A 75 -6.38 7.17 1.68
C GLU A 75 -7.60 8.11 1.60
N PRO A 76 -7.50 9.36 1.08
CA PRO A 76 -8.68 10.21 0.94
C PRO A 76 -9.72 9.64 -0.04
N ALA A 77 -9.25 9.02 -1.12
CA ALA A 77 -10.12 8.38 -2.10
C ALA A 77 -10.86 7.17 -1.51
N ALA A 78 -10.20 6.38 -0.66
CA ALA A 78 -10.79 5.22 0.00
C ALA A 78 -11.87 5.60 1.02
N VAL A 79 -11.69 6.73 1.72
CA VAL A 79 -12.72 7.30 2.61
C VAL A 79 -13.95 7.72 1.79
N GLU A 80 -13.76 8.39 0.66
CA GLU A 80 -14.86 8.80 -0.24
C GLU A 80 -15.60 7.59 -0.82
N LEU A 81 -14.87 6.54 -1.18
CA LEU A 81 -15.42 5.27 -1.67
C LEU A 81 -16.04 4.41 -0.56
N ARG A 82 -16.01 4.87 0.70
CA ARG A 82 -16.53 4.14 1.88
C ARG A 82 -15.92 2.75 2.00
N TYR A 83 -14.61 2.63 1.74
CA TYR A 83 -13.86 1.41 1.98
C TYR A 83 -13.55 1.22 3.46
N TRP A 84 -13.18 2.30 4.15
CA TRP A 84 -13.05 2.37 5.61
C TRP A 84 -13.32 3.79 6.11
N HIS A 85 -13.53 3.88 7.42
CA HIS A 85 -13.75 5.14 8.12
C HIS A 85 -12.80 5.24 9.32
N TRP A 86 -12.13 6.38 9.44
CA TRP A 86 -11.26 6.70 10.57
C TRP A 86 -12.10 7.23 11.75
N THR A 87 -11.95 6.63 12.93
CA THR A 87 -12.75 7.00 14.12
C THR A 87 -12.53 8.45 14.55
N THR A 88 -11.31 8.97 14.37
CA THR A 88 -10.91 10.34 14.71
C THR A 88 -11.29 11.37 13.63
N GLY A 89 -11.87 10.93 12.52
CA GLY A 89 -12.23 11.78 11.37
C GLY A 89 -11.05 12.26 10.51
N ASN A 90 -9.82 11.98 10.92
CA ASN A 90 -8.60 12.33 10.17
C ASN A 90 -7.72 11.10 9.98
N ILE A 91 -7.01 11.04 8.86
CA ILE A 91 -6.03 9.97 8.60
C ILE A 91 -4.79 10.22 9.48
N PRO A 92 -4.45 9.32 10.42
CA PRO A 92 -3.35 9.53 11.35
C PRO A 92 -1.99 9.40 10.65
N LEU A 93 -1.02 10.23 11.04
CA LEU A 93 0.35 10.13 10.54
C LEU A 93 0.97 8.74 10.79
N GLN A 94 0.52 8.09 11.86
CA GLN A 94 0.90 6.73 12.21
C GLN A 94 0.63 5.73 11.07
N ASN A 95 -0.45 5.87 10.31
CA ASN A 95 -0.76 5.00 9.17
C ASN A 95 0.36 5.02 8.12
N TYR A 96 0.76 6.22 7.69
CA TYR A 96 1.81 6.40 6.70
C TYR A 96 3.17 5.89 7.19
N VAL A 97 3.49 6.10 8.47
CA VAL A 97 4.73 5.59 9.09
C VAL A 97 4.71 4.06 9.15
N ALA A 98 3.58 3.45 9.51
CA ALA A 98 3.42 2.01 9.53
C ALA A 98 3.60 1.42 8.14
N TRP A 99 2.94 1.97 7.12
CA TRP A 99 3.09 1.51 5.73
C TRP A 99 4.49 1.70 5.18
N PHE A 100 5.19 2.77 5.56
CA PHE A 100 6.61 2.94 5.24
C PHE A 100 7.45 1.79 5.81
N ILE A 101 7.33 1.53 7.12
CA ILE A 101 8.11 0.51 7.84
C ILE A 101 7.82 -0.89 7.27
N ILE A 102 6.54 -1.24 7.13
CA ILE A 102 6.11 -2.55 6.59
C ILE A 102 6.66 -2.74 5.18
N SER A 103 6.48 -1.75 4.30
CA SER A 103 6.93 -1.83 2.91
C SER A 103 8.45 -1.88 2.81
N PHE A 104 9.17 -1.15 3.66
CA PHE A 104 10.63 -1.16 3.70
C PHE A 104 11.17 -2.54 4.06
N PHE A 105 10.73 -3.12 5.17
CA PHE A 105 11.22 -4.43 5.61
C PHE A 105 10.79 -5.54 4.67
N PHE A 106 9.55 -5.52 4.16
CA PHE A 106 9.08 -6.51 3.20
C PHE A 106 9.89 -6.45 1.89
N SER A 107 10.13 -5.25 1.36
CA SER A 107 10.92 -5.07 0.14
C SER A 107 12.38 -5.44 0.34
N LEU A 108 12.98 -5.05 1.48
CA LEU A 108 14.36 -5.39 1.82
C LEU A 108 14.53 -6.90 1.91
N PHE A 109 13.63 -7.58 2.60
CA PHE A 109 13.61 -9.04 2.68
C PHE A 109 13.47 -9.66 1.30
N SER A 110 12.53 -9.17 0.48
CA SER A 110 12.31 -9.66 -0.89
C SER A 110 13.57 -9.56 -1.74
N PHE A 111 14.22 -8.39 -1.79
CA PHE A 111 15.45 -8.21 -2.56
C PHE A 111 16.62 -9.05 -2.01
N ARG A 112 16.73 -9.21 -0.69
CA ARG A 112 17.78 -10.05 -0.06
C ARG A 112 17.60 -11.54 -0.37
N MET A 113 16.36 -12.00 -0.48
CA MET A 113 16.01 -13.37 -0.86
C MET A 113 16.15 -13.62 -2.38
N GLY A 114 16.56 -12.61 -3.16
CA GLY A 114 16.62 -12.72 -4.61
C GLY A 114 15.25 -12.75 -5.29
N LEU A 115 14.18 -12.34 -4.58
CA LEU A 115 12.90 -12.05 -5.22
C LEU A 115 13.04 -10.74 -6.00
N PHE A 116 12.44 -10.70 -7.19
CA PHE A 116 12.50 -9.54 -8.10
C PHE A 116 13.92 -9.17 -8.56
N GLN A 117 14.79 -10.16 -8.81
CA GLN A 117 16.05 -9.88 -9.52
C GLN A 117 15.81 -9.53 -10.99
N GLU A 118 14.84 -10.20 -11.60
CA GLU A 118 14.38 -9.85 -12.94
C GLU A 118 13.51 -8.59 -12.92
N LYS A 119 13.59 -7.83 -14.01
CA LYS A 119 12.75 -6.66 -14.19
C LYS A 119 11.29 -7.11 -14.28
N LEU A 120 10.45 -6.55 -13.43
CA LEU A 120 9.01 -6.80 -13.47
C LEU A 120 8.41 -6.33 -14.80
N SER A 121 7.26 -6.93 -15.15
CA SER A 121 6.60 -6.70 -16.43
C SER A 121 6.23 -5.24 -16.65
N SER A 122 6.13 -4.84 -17.92
CA SER A 122 5.64 -3.50 -18.29
C SER A 122 4.21 -3.25 -17.77
N LEU A 123 3.37 -4.29 -17.68
CA LEU A 123 2.03 -4.19 -17.11
C LEU A 123 2.07 -3.70 -15.66
N THR A 124 2.95 -4.28 -14.85
CA THR A 124 3.12 -3.93 -13.44
C THR A 124 3.61 -2.49 -13.27
N PHE A 125 4.47 -2.02 -14.18
CA PHE A 125 4.89 -0.62 -14.20
C PHE A 125 3.72 0.34 -14.48
N HIS A 126 2.94 0.09 -15.53
CA HIS A 126 1.79 0.93 -15.89
C HIS A 126 0.68 0.88 -14.85
N ALA A 127 0.52 -0.25 -14.16
CA ALA A 127 -0.47 -0.43 -13.10
C ALA A 127 -0.31 0.60 -11.97
N PHE A 128 0.92 0.99 -11.63
CA PHE A 128 1.19 2.02 -10.61
C PHE A 128 0.49 3.35 -10.98
N PHE A 129 0.74 3.84 -12.20
CA PHE A 129 0.21 5.12 -12.66
C PHE A 129 -1.29 5.05 -12.93
N ALA A 130 -1.80 3.92 -13.42
CA ALA A 130 -3.22 3.72 -13.64
C ALA A 130 -4.00 3.79 -12.31
N GLN A 131 -3.50 3.14 -11.25
CA GLN A 131 -4.12 3.19 -9.93
C GLN A 131 -4.04 4.59 -9.31
N LEU A 132 -2.88 5.26 -9.41
CA LEU A 132 -2.72 6.63 -8.93
C LEU A 132 -3.68 7.60 -9.65
N GLY A 133 -3.82 7.44 -10.98
CA GLY A 133 -4.79 8.20 -11.77
C GLY A 133 -6.24 7.92 -11.37
N TYR A 134 -6.60 6.67 -11.13
CA TYR A 134 -7.93 6.29 -10.65
C TYR A 134 -8.26 6.96 -9.31
N PHE A 135 -7.42 6.81 -8.29
CA PHE A 135 -7.66 7.41 -6.98
C PHE A 135 -7.61 8.94 -7.02
N GLY A 136 -6.71 9.52 -7.83
CA GLY A 136 -6.69 10.97 -8.06
C GLY A 136 -7.98 11.49 -8.69
N MET A 137 -8.56 10.77 -9.65
CA MET A 137 -9.87 11.14 -10.24
C MET A 137 -11.01 11.02 -9.24
N VAL A 138 -10.95 10.11 -8.27
CA VAL A 138 -11.98 9.98 -7.23
C VAL A 138 -11.96 11.19 -6.31
N ILE A 139 -10.79 11.69 -5.93
CA ILE A 139 -10.65 12.86 -5.03
C ILE A 139 -11.09 14.17 -5.69
N LEU A 140 -10.93 14.30 -7.00
CA LEU A 140 -11.24 15.54 -7.75
C LEU A 140 -12.71 15.67 -8.17
N ARG A 141 -13.56 14.70 -7.82
CA ARG A 141 -15.01 14.74 -8.10
C ARG A 141 -15.76 15.55 -7.06
#